data_AF-A0A388NNQ3-F1
#
_entry.id   AF-A0A388NNQ3-F1
#
_cell.length_a   1.000
_cell.length_b   1.000
_cell.length_c   1.000
_cell.angle_alpha   90.00
_cell.angle_beta   90.00
_cell.angle_gamma   90.00
#
_symmetry.space_group_name_H-M   'P 1'
#
loop_
_entity.id
_entity.type
_entity.pdbx_description
1 polymer ?
#
loop_
_entity_poly.entity_id
_entity_poly.type
_entity_poly.pdbx_seq_one_letter_code
_entity_poly.pdbx_strand_id
1 'polypeptide(L)'
;MHIGEGSEKNPMLQRIYGTAWPTQQAQDDYLNLLAEAEKRDHRKLGAELDLFSFPEEIGSGLAVFHPKGGIIRKVMEDYSRKRHEEEDYQFVYSPHLTKAALFETSGHLQWYADGMYPPMVMDEEFHADGTIKKAGQKYYMKPMNCPFHNLIYKSTPKSYEIYT
;
A
#
# COMPACT_ATOMS: atom_id res chain seq x y z
N MET A 1 7.71 -20.28 -28.01
CA MET A 1 6.66 -20.26 -26.97
C MET A 1 7.27 -19.57 -25.74
N HIS A 2 7.03 -18.27 -25.56
CA HIS A 2 7.55 -17.51 -24.40
C HIS A 2 6.70 -17.84 -23.17
N ILE A 3 7.12 -18.85 -22.41
CA ILE A 3 6.55 -19.16 -21.10
C ILE A 3 7.31 -18.29 -20.10
N GLY A 4 6.80 -17.09 -19.78
CA GLY A 4 7.59 -16.19 -18.92
C GLY A 4 7.03 -14.82 -18.56
N GLU A 5 5.90 -14.39 -19.11
CA GLU A 5 5.25 -13.16 -18.65
C GLU A 5 4.03 -13.50 -17.80
N GLY A 6 4.08 -13.11 -16.52
CA GLY A 6 2.95 -13.19 -15.59
C GLY A 6 1.86 -12.19 -15.97
N SER A 7 1.23 -12.40 -17.11
CA SER A 7 0.11 -11.61 -17.59
C SER A 7 -1.21 -12.27 -17.18
N GLU A 8 -2.11 -11.49 -16.59
CA GLU A 8 -3.48 -11.90 -16.24
C GLU A 8 -4.34 -12.31 -17.45
N LYS A 9 -3.90 -11.95 -18.67
CA LYS A 9 -4.58 -12.31 -19.93
C LYS A 9 -4.27 -13.72 -20.41
N ASN A 10 -3.26 -14.37 -19.82
CA ASN A 10 -2.89 -15.74 -20.17
C ASN A 10 -3.84 -16.73 -19.47
N PRO A 11 -4.10 -17.90 -20.07
CA PRO A 11 -4.84 -18.98 -19.40
C PRO A 11 -4.20 -19.32 -18.04
N MET A 12 -5.02 -19.51 -17.01
CA MET A 12 -4.54 -19.91 -15.68
C MET A 12 -3.76 -21.22 -15.79
N LEU A 13 -2.49 -21.18 -15.41
CA LEU A 13 -1.64 -22.38 -15.32
C LEU A 13 -1.75 -22.99 -13.93
N GLN A 14 -1.81 -24.31 -13.86
CA GLN A 14 -1.69 -25.03 -12.60
C GLN A 14 -0.20 -25.18 -12.25
N ARG A 15 0.21 -24.65 -11.11
CA ARG A 15 1.57 -24.80 -10.59
C ARG A 15 1.59 -25.86 -9.50
N ILE A 16 2.33 -26.94 -9.75
CA ILE A 16 2.59 -27.99 -8.76
C ILE A 16 3.96 -27.71 -8.13
N TYR A 17 4.00 -27.53 -6.82
CA TYR A 17 5.24 -27.36 -6.07
C TYR A 17 5.75 -28.72 -5.59
N GLY A 18 7.07 -28.92 -5.63
CA GLY A 18 7.73 -30.13 -5.17
C GLY A 18 9.15 -29.82 -4.70
N THR A 19 9.71 -30.72 -3.91
CA THR A 19 11.10 -30.63 -3.41
C THR A 19 11.75 -32.01 -3.53
N ALA A 20 13.07 -32.06 -3.70
CA ALA A 20 13.82 -33.29 -3.82
C ALA A 20 15.12 -33.19 -3.00
N TRP A 21 15.47 -34.28 -2.31
CA TRP A 21 16.58 -34.32 -1.37
C TRP A 21 17.42 -35.57 -1.60
N PRO A 22 18.75 -35.50 -1.34
CA PRO A 22 19.65 -36.63 -1.55
C PRO A 22 19.45 -37.76 -0.51
N THR A 23 18.79 -37.50 0.61
CA THR A 23 18.51 -38.48 1.67
C THR A 23 17.14 -38.23 2.29
N GLN A 24 16.53 -39.28 2.87
CA GLN A 24 15.28 -39.17 3.62
C GLN A 24 15.41 -38.20 4.81
N GLN A 25 16.52 -38.27 5.54
CA GLN A 25 16.75 -37.38 6.69
C GLN A 25 16.71 -35.90 6.28
N ALA A 26 17.37 -35.54 5.17
CA ALA A 26 17.37 -34.16 4.69
C ALA A 26 15.97 -33.69 4.25
N GLN A 27 15.15 -34.61 3.70
CA GLN A 27 13.75 -34.32 3.40
C GLN A 27 12.94 -34.08 4.67
N ASP A 28 13.10 -34.93 5.68
CA ASP A 28 12.37 -34.83 6.94
C ASP A 28 12.74 -33.53 7.68
N ASP A 29 14.02 -33.16 7.71
CA ASP A 29 14.51 -31.90 8.28
C ASP A 29 13.89 -30.69 7.57
N TYR A 30 13.79 -30.72 6.24
CA TYR A 30 13.14 -29.66 5.47
C TYR A 30 11.64 -29.57 5.74
N LEU A 31 10.93 -30.70 5.81
CA LEU A 31 9.51 -30.72 6.13
C LEU A 31 9.24 -30.20 7.54
N ASN A 32 10.09 -30.53 8.50
CA ASN A 32 10.04 -29.98 9.85
C ASN A 32 10.24 -28.46 9.85
N LEU A 33 11.20 -27.95 9.07
CA LEU A 33 11.40 -26.50 8.91
C LEU A 33 10.16 -25.81 8.34
N LEU A 34 9.51 -26.39 7.32
CA LEU A 34 8.28 -25.85 6.75
C LEU A 34 7.13 -25.85 7.77
N ALA A 35 6.95 -26.95 8.52
CA ALA A 35 5.93 -27.03 9.55
C ALA A 35 6.16 -26.00 10.66
N GLU A 36 7.41 -25.76 11.06
CA GLU A 36 7.76 -24.71 12.00
C GLU A 36 7.52 -23.30 11.45
N ALA A 37 7.80 -23.07 10.16
CA ALA A 37 7.50 -21.80 9.51
C ALA A 37 5.98 -21.54 9.45
N GLU A 38 5.17 -22.55 9.13
CA GLU A 38 3.72 -22.45 9.05
C GLU A 38 3.09 -22.10 10.41
N LYS A 39 3.62 -22.64 11.52
CA LYS A 39 3.20 -22.28 12.88
C LYS A 39 3.41 -20.80 13.21
N ARG A 40 4.31 -20.12 12.49
CA ARG A 40 4.67 -18.71 12.70
C ARG A 40 4.10 -17.79 11.62
N ASP A 41 3.21 -18.30 10.77
CA ASP A 41 2.54 -17.50 9.76
C ASP A 41 1.65 -16.44 10.43
N HIS A 42 1.92 -15.18 10.16
CA HIS A 42 1.18 -14.05 10.73
C HIS A 42 -0.31 -14.09 10.39
N ARG A 43 -0.74 -14.71 9.29
CA ARG A 43 -2.16 -14.84 8.92
C ARG A 43 -2.87 -15.81 9.84
N LYS A 44 -2.19 -16.91 10.18
CA LYS A 44 -2.68 -17.92 11.13
C LYS A 44 -2.73 -17.33 12.53
N LEU A 45 -1.60 -16.80 13.01
CA LEU A 45 -1.51 -16.19 14.34
C LEU A 45 -2.43 -14.96 14.48
N GLY A 46 -2.56 -14.15 13.43
CA GLY A 46 -3.43 -12.97 13.42
C GLY A 46 -4.89 -13.32 13.66
N ALA A 47 -5.37 -14.41 13.06
CA ALA A 47 -6.71 -14.94 13.30
C ALA A 47 -6.83 -15.62 14.67
N GLU A 48 -5.91 -16.52 15.03
CA GLU A 48 -5.94 -17.26 16.31
C GLU A 48 -5.88 -16.33 17.54
N LEU A 49 -5.14 -15.23 17.45
CA LEU A 49 -4.95 -14.28 18.54
C LEU A 49 -5.92 -13.10 18.51
N ASP A 50 -6.84 -13.05 17.53
CA ASP A 50 -7.81 -11.95 17.36
C ASP A 50 -7.12 -10.59 17.16
N LEU A 51 -6.15 -10.51 16.25
CA LEU A 51 -5.37 -9.31 15.97
C LEU A 51 -5.94 -8.50 14.81
N PHE A 52 -6.32 -9.16 13.72
CA PHE A 52 -6.88 -8.54 12.53
C PHE A 52 -7.68 -9.54 11.69
N SER A 53 -8.49 -9.02 10.77
CA SER A 53 -9.23 -9.80 9.78
C SER A 53 -9.22 -9.14 8.40
N PHE A 54 -9.66 -9.88 7.39
CA PHE A 54 -9.91 -9.40 6.03
C PHE A 54 -11.35 -9.75 5.63
N PRO A 55 -12.36 -9.00 6.10
CA PRO A 55 -13.75 -9.22 5.71
C PRO A 55 -13.93 -9.08 4.20
N GLU A 56 -14.73 -9.95 3.59
CA GLU A 56 -14.96 -9.93 2.14
C GLU A 56 -15.68 -8.65 1.70
N GLU A 57 -16.56 -8.12 2.56
CA GLU A 57 -17.42 -6.98 2.29
C GLU A 57 -16.66 -5.67 2.06
N ILE A 58 -15.45 -5.55 2.60
CA ILE A 58 -14.63 -4.34 2.42
C ILE A 58 -13.67 -4.44 1.23
N GLY A 59 -13.40 -5.65 0.75
CA GLY A 59 -12.50 -5.92 -0.37
C GLY A 59 -11.13 -6.48 0.00
N SER A 60 -10.49 -7.13 -0.97
CA SER A 60 -9.20 -7.80 -0.81
C SER A 60 -8.07 -6.83 -0.47
N GLY A 61 -7.16 -7.26 0.41
CA GLY A 61 -5.98 -6.49 0.82
C GLY A 61 -6.23 -5.41 1.87
N LEU A 62 -7.48 -5.20 2.29
CA LEU A 62 -7.86 -4.21 3.29
C LEU A 62 -8.02 -4.89 4.66
N ALA A 63 -6.99 -4.79 5.50
CA ALA A 63 -7.02 -5.39 6.84
C ALA A 63 -7.80 -4.53 7.84
N VAL A 64 -8.61 -5.18 8.69
CA VAL A 64 -9.28 -4.56 9.84
C VAL A 64 -8.55 -4.97 11.11
N PHE A 65 -7.94 -4.02 11.82
CA PHE A 65 -7.27 -4.28 13.09
C PHE A 65 -8.27 -4.33 14.23
N HIS A 66 -8.31 -5.46 14.94
CA HIS A 66 -9.13 -5.69 16.12
C HIS A 66 -8.49 -5.03 17.35
N PRO A 67 -9.15 -4.93 18.52
CA PRO A 67 -8.60 -4.20 19.67
C PRO A 67 -7.17 -4.60 20.06
N LYS A 68 -6.84 -5.90 20.06
CA LYS A 68 -5.48 -6.38 20.38
C LYS A 68 -4.45 -5.96 19.33
N GLY A 69 -4.77 -6.12 18.04
CA GLY A 69 -3.90 -5.67 16.96
C GLY A 69 -3.77 -4.15 16.90
N GLY A 70 -4.85 -3.42 17.23
CA GLY A 70 -4.86 -1.97 17.38
C GLY A 70 -3.91 -1.48 18.46
N ILE A 71 -3.84 -2.17 19.61
CA ILE A 71 -2.86 -1.86 20.66
C ILE A 71 -1.43 -2.06 20.15
N ILE A 72 -1.14 -3.18 19.50
CA ILE A 72 0.20 -3.45 18.94
C ILE A 72 0.59 -2.35 17.96
N ARG A 73 -0.30 -2.03 17.01
CA ARG A 73 -0.10 -0.96 16.03
C ARG A 73 0.15 0.38 16.70
N LYS A 74 -0.67 0.74 17.70
CA LYS A 74 -0.52 1.98 18.46
C LYS A 74 0.85 2.06 19.13
N VAL A 75 1.29 1.00 19.80
CA VAL A 75 2.60 0.97 20.48
C VAL A 75 3.75 1.18 19.48
N MET A 76 3.66 0.54 18.30
CA MET A 76 4.66 0.74 17.24
C MET A 76 4.64 2.16 16.68
N GLU A 77 3.46 2.72 16.44
CA GLU A 77 3.30 4.10 15.96
C GLU A 77 3.82 5.12 16.99
N ASP A 78 3.48 4.96 18.26
CA ASP A 78 3.93 5.84 19.35
C ASP A 78 5.45 5.81 19.50
N TYR A 79 6.05 4.61 19.45
CA TYR A 79 7.50 4.46 19.47
C TYR A 79 8.15 5.18 18.29
N SER A 80 7.61 4.98 17.08
CA SER A 80 8.09 5.65 15.87
C SER A 80 7.98 7.17 16.00
N ARG A 81 6.83 7.70 16.45
CA ARG A 81 6.62 9.14 16.66
C ARG A 81 7.63 9.71 17.63
N LYS A 82 7.81 9.05 18.78
CA LYS A 82 8.77 9.47 19.79
C LYS A 82 10.21 9.50 19.25
N ARG A 83 10.59 8.56 18.37
CA ARG A 83 11.92 8.58 17.72
C ARG A 83 12.08 9.70 16.72
N HIS A 84 11.05 9.97 15.92
CA HIS A 84 11.07 11.11 15.01
C HIS A 84 11.17 12.45 15.76
N GLU A 85 10.44 12.61 16.86
CA GLU A 85 10.50 13.81 17.71
C GLU A 85 11.86 14.02 18.36
N GLU A 86 12.51 12.96 18.85
CA GLU A 86 13.87 13.03 19.41
C GLU A 86 14.94 13.36 18.36
N GLU A 87 14.65 13.12 17.09
CA GLU A 87 15.52 13.40 15.93
C GLU A 87 15.03 14.64 15.15
N ASP A 88 14.25 15.51 15.80
CA ASP A 88 13.78 16.81 15.29
C ASP A 88 12.94 16.77 13.99
N TYR A 89 12.32 15.63 13.68
CA TYR A 89 11.38 15.54 12.56
C TYR A 89 10.08 16.29 12.87
N GLN A 90 9.60 17.04 11.87
CA GLN A 90 8.33 17.75 11.95
C GLN A 90 7.18 16.90 11.38
N PHE A 91 6.23 16.54 12.24
CA PHE A 91 5.03 15.82 11.83
C PHE A 91 4.08 16.69 11.02
N VAL A 92 3.58 16.14 9.92
CA VAL A 92 2.63 16.80 9.03
C VAL A 92 1.49 15.86 8.67
N TYR A 93 0.35 16.44 8.27
CA TYR A 93 -0.82 15.70 7.81
C TYR A 93 -1.21 16.16 6.42
N SER A 94 -1.38 15.20 5.51
CA SER A 94 -1.80 15.48 4.14
C SER A 94 -3.03 14.65 3.76
N PRO A 95 -3.90 15.14 2.85
CA PRO A 95 -5.03 14.38 2.34
C PRO A 95 -4.64 13.02 1.74
N HIS A 96 -5.62 12.10 1.65
CA HIS A 96 -5.45 10.80 0.98
C HIS A 96 -5.76 10.85 -0.52
N LEU A 97 -6.40 11.93 -1.00
CA LEU A 97 -6.79 12.13 -2.39
C LEU A 97 -6.22 13.46 -2.90
N THR A 98 -5.92 13.55 -4.19
CA THR A 98 -5.51 14.80 -4.85
C THR A 98 -5.79 14.75 -6.34
N LYS A 99 -5.72 15.92 -7.00
CA LYS A 99 -5.90 16.06 -8.44
C LYS A 99 -4.77 15.35 -9.21
N ALA A 100 -5.11 14.80 -10.37
CA ALA A 100 -4.16 14.14 -11.28
C ALA A 100 -2.89 14.98 -11.55
N ALA A 101 -3.06 16.29 -11.73
CA ALA A 101 -1.96 17.21 -12.01
C ALA A 101 -0.79 17.13 -10.99
N LEU A 102 -1.06 16.88 -9.71
CA LEU A 102 0.00 16.73 -8.72
C LEU A 102 0.83 15.47 -8.97
N PHE A 103 0.17 14.36 -9.30
CA PHE A 103 0.84 13.10 -9.58
C PHE A 103 1.54 13.09 -10.95
N GLU A 104 0.97 13.74 -11.96
CA GLU A 104 1.64 14.03 -13.24
C GLU A 104 2.93 14.82 -13.03
N THR A 105 2.86 15.90 -12.25
CA THR A 105 4.02 16.76 -11.96
C THR A 105 5.12 15.98 -11.24
N SER A 106 4.74 15.10 -10.33
CA SER A 106 5.68 14.26 -9.59
C SER A 106 6.14 13.01 -10.36
N GLY A 107 5.67 12.77 -11.58
CA GLY A 107 6.00 11.59 -12.39
C GLY A 107 5.25 10.30 -12.01
N HIS A 108 4.42 10.30 -10.97
CA HIS A 108 3.82 9.05 -10.46
C HIS A 108 2.80 8.45 -11.41
N LEU A 109 2.02 9.26 -12.14
CA LEU A 109 1.06 8.72 -13.11
C LEU A 109 1.74 8.11 -14.33
N GLN A 110 2.95 8.55 -14.68
CA GLN A 110 3.70 8.02 -15.81
C GLN A 110 4.29 6.63 -15.49
N TRP A 111 4.70 6.40 -14.23
CA TRP A 111 5.40 5.18 -13.83
C TRP A 111 4.54 4.18 -13.05
N TYR A 112 3.53 4.66 -12.32
CA TYR A 112 2.77 3.86 -11.35
C TYR A 112 1.27 3.81 -11.63
N ALA A 113 0.77 4.39 -12.73
CA ALA A 113 -0.68 4.42 -13.01
C ALA A 113 -1.33 3.03 -12.93
N ASP A 114 -0.68 1.99 -13.45
CA ASP A 114 -1.22 0.62 -13.45
C ASP A 114 -1.30 0.00 -12.04
N GLY A 115 -0.48 0.48 -11.10
CA GLY A 115 -0.49 0.05 -9.69
C GLY A 115 -1.30 0.96 -8.77
N MET A 116 -1.92 2.02 -9.31
CA MET A 116 -2.74 2.97 -8.55
C MET A 116 -4.21 2.58 -8.58
N TYR A 117 -4.95 2.94 -7.53
CA TYR A 117 -6.41 2.91 -7.61
C TYR A 117 -6.89 3.82 -8.76
N PRO A 118 -7.94 3.40 -9.49
CA PRO A 118 -8.45 4.18 -10.60
C PRO A 118 -8.94 5.56 -10.13
N PRO A 119 -8.90 6.57 -11.00
CA PRO A 119 -9.32 7.91 -10.62
C PRO A 119 -10.84 7.98 -10.40
N MET A 120 -11.23 8.81 -9.44
CA MET A 120 -12.60 9.31 -9.35
C MET A 120 -12.72 10.59 -10.18
N VAL A 121 -13.77 10.71 -10.98
CA VAL A 121 -14.08 11.94 -11.73
C VAL A 121 -15.07 12.75 -10.92
N MET A 122 -14.70 13.98 -10.57
CA MET A 122 -15.48 14.88 -9.71
C MET A 122 -15.75 16.21 -10.42
N ASP A 123 -16.73 16.98 -9.95
CA ASP A 123 -17.03 18.34 -10.43
C ASP A 123 -17.45 18.43 -11.92
N GLU A 124 -17.92 17.34 -12.50
CA GLU A 124 -18.50 17.32 -13.85
C GLU A 124 -19.89 17.97 -13.81
N GLU A 125 -20.12 18.97 -14.66
CA GLU A 125 -21.42 19.62 -14.78
C GLU A 125 -22.05 19.27 -16.12
N PHE A 126 -23.35 19.03 -16.10
CA PHE A 126 -24.15 18.78 -17.29
C PHE A 126 -25.11 19.94 -17.56
N HIS A 127 -25.37 20.19 -18.84
CA HIS A 127 -26.51 20.97 -19.29
C HIS A 127 -27.82 20.19 -19.04
N ALA A 128 -28.96 20.90 -19.14
CA ALA A 128 -30.28 20.27 -18.98
C ALA A 128 -30.58 19.20 -20.06
N ASP A 129 -29.88 19.25 -21.19
CA ASP A 129 -29.97 18.27 -22.28
C ASP A 129 -29.02 17.06 -22.10
N GLY A 130 -28.31 16.98 -20.96
CA GLY A 130 -27.37 15.90 -20.67
C GLY A 130 -25.99 16.04 -21.32
N THR A 131 -25.71 17.13 -22.05
CA THR A 131 -24.37 17.40 -22.59
C THR A 131 -23.43 17.94 -21.52
N ILE A 132 -22.13 17.66 -21.62
CA ILE A 132 -21.13 18.11 -20.64
C ILE A 132 -20.96 19.63 -20.77
N LYS A 133 -21.32 20.36 -19.72
CA LYS A 133 -21.10 21.81 -19.55
C LYS A 133 -19.69 22.10 -19.06
N LYS A 134 -19.17 21.26 -18.19
CA LYS A 134 -17.83 21.37 -17.61
C LYS A 134 -17.25 19.98 -17.41
N ALA A 135 -16.10 19.72 -18.02
CA ALA A 135 -15.40 18.46 -17.88
C ALA A 135 -15.00 18.24 -16.42
N GLY A 136 -15.28 17.04 -15.91
CA GLY A 136 -14.87 16.63 -14.57
C GLY A 136 -13.35 16.62 -14.39
N GLN A 137 -12.93 16.74 -13.13
CA GLN A 137 -11.53 16.65 -12.71
C GLN A 137 -11.24 15.26 -12.15
N LYS A 138 -10.11 14.68 -12.55
CA LYS A 138 -9.65 13.39 -12.02
C LYS A 138 -8.95 13.57 -10.68
N TYR A 139 -9.41 12.81 -9.68
CA TYR A 139 -8.77 12.67 -8.38
C TYR A 139 -8.29 11.24 -8.19
N TYR A 140 -7.10 11.09 -7.63
CA TYR A 140 -6.49 9.81 -7.34
C TYR A 140 -6.24 9.65 -5.85
N MET A 141 -6.36 8.42 -5.35
CA MET A 141 -5.82 8.07 -4.05
C MET A 141 -4.31 8.05 -4.09
N LYS A 142 -3.68 8.60 -3.06
CA LYS A 142 -2.23 8.72 -3.01
C LYS A 142 -1.57 7.33 -2.97
N PRO A 143 -0.64 7.03 -3.90
CA PRO A 143 0.21 5.85 -3.78
C PRO A 143 1.37 6.12 -2.81
N MET A 144 1.74 7.40 -2.63
CA MET A 144 2.88 7.85 -1.84
C MET A 144 2.62 9.25 -1.26
N ASN A 145 3.33 9.60 -0.17
CA ASN A 145 3.19 10.89 0.50
C ASN A 145 4.09 12.00 -0.10
N CYS A 146 5.14 11.63 -0.84
CA CYS A 146 6.21 12.53 -1.28
C CYS A 146 5.70 13.82 -1.98
N PRO A 147 4.73 13.75 -2.92
CA PRO A 147 4.24 14.95 -3.60
C PRO A 147 3.59 15.96 -2.65
N PHE A 148 2.96 15.50 -1.56
CA PHE A 148 2.37 16.39 -0.56
C PHE A 148 3.42 17.04 0.34
N HIS A 149 4.46 16.29 0.72
CA HIS A 149 5.57 16.84 1.51
C HIS A 149 6.32 17.94 0.72
N ASN A 150 6.45 17.77 -0.60
CA ASN A 150 7.02 18.80 -1.48
C ASN A 150 6.17 20.09 -1.48
N LEU A 151 4.84 19.99 -1.43
CA LEU A 151 3.96 21.15 -1.33
C LEU A 151 4.12 21.87 0.02
N ILE A 152 4.26 21.12 1.11
CA ILE A 152 4.52 21.69 2.43
C ILE A 152 5.88 22.40 2.43
N TYR A 153 6.92 21.77 1.89
CA TYR A 153 8.23 22.40 1.76
C TYR A 153 8.17 23.68 0.92
N LYS A 154 7.45 23.67 -0.20
CA LYS A 154 7.24 24.82 -1.10
C LYS A 154 6.40 25.94 -0.49
N SER A 155 5.59 25.67 0.53
CA SER A 155 4.62 26.64 1.08
C SER A 155 5.27 27.86 1.73
N THR A 156 6.55 27.77 2.10
CA THR A 156 7.28 28.84 2.79
C THR A 156 8.71 28.95 2.23
N PRO A 157 9.25 30.17 2.05
CA PRO A 157 10.64 30.36 1.68
C PRO A 157 11.57 29.70 2.70
N LYS A 158 12.64 29.05 2.21
CA LYS A 158 13.67 28.43 3.05
C LYS A 158 14.97 29.19 2.89
N SER A 159 15.56 29.59 4.03
CA SER A 159 16.93 30.10 4.06
C SER A 159 17.89 28.93 4.17
N TYR A 160 19.03 29.03 3.50
CA TYR A 160 20.11 28.03 3.57
C TYR A 160 20.75 27.97 4.96
N GLU A 161 20.80 29.08 5.70
CA GLU A 161 21.47 29.18 7.01
C GLU A 161 20.69 28.58 8.19
N ILE A 162 19.39 28.28 8.02
CA ILE A 162 18.52 27.81 9.12
C ILE A 162 18.68 26.28 9.36
N TYR A 163 19.50 25.60 8.56
CA TYR A 163 19.66 24.14 8.56
C TYR A 163 21.11 23.67 8.76
N THR A 164 21.99 24.53 9.29
CA THR A 164 23.35 24.19 9.75
C THR A 164 23.51 24.41 11.24
#